data_AF-A0A7Y9T4L8-F1
#
_entry.id   AF-A0A7Y9T4L8-F1
#
_cell.length_a   1.000
_cell.length_b   1.000
_cell.length_c   1.000
_cell.angle_alpha   90.00
_cell.angle_beta   90.00
_cell.angle_gamma   90.00
#
_symmetry.space_group_name_H-M   'P 1'
#
loop_
_entity.id
_entity.type
_entity.pdbx_description
1 polymer ?
#
loop_
_entity_poly.entity_id
_entity_poly.type
_entity_poly.pdbx_seq_one_letter_code
_entity_poly.pdbx_strand_id
1 'polypeptide(L)'
;MPASTAWPILLAFGITLLFASLVTSIGVGIAGFLLIACGVVGWAKQCLPEEHHEMIPVKARRFMPSSVRTQVAHIQVSEVHRAFLPVESYAVTSGLRGGIAGGIVMIFPALLYGYLTQHSIWYAVNLLGGAGVAHWTNATTADIAAFHWNGLIAATIIHAAVCTLIGLLYGAMLPMWPRRPVLLGGIIAPLLWTGLLHSILGFVNPTFNARIEWGWFTLSELVFGIVAGLVVMRSGKIRTHQTLPFILRMGIEAKEFKGPTGDGR
;
A
#
# COMPACT_ATOMS: atom_id res chain seq x y z
N MET A 1 0.44 27.82 -4.15
CA MET A 1 0.50 26.34 -4.36
C MET A 1 0.59 25.66 -3.01
N PRO A 2 0.21 24.39 -2.83
CA PRO A 2 0.33 23.74 -1.51
C PRO A 2 1.78 23.75 -1.04
N ALA A 3 2.01 24.17 0.20
CA ALA A 3 3.35 24.20 0.78
C ALA A 3 3.86 22.77 1.04
N SER A 4 5.17 22.54 0.89
CA SER A 4 5.77 21.25 1.24
C SER A 4 5.56 20.92 2.73
N THR A 5 5.32 19.65 3.06
CA THR A 5 5.15 19.19 4.44
C THR A 5 5.86 17.87 4.71
N ALA A 6 6.51 17.77 5.88
CA ALA A 6 7.22 16.57 6.32
C ALA A 6 6.34 15.62 7.17
N TRP A 7 5.15 16.06 7.58
CA TRP A 7 4.31 15.30 8.52
C TRP A 7 3.92 13.89 8.04
N PRO A 8 3.59 13.67 6.74
CA PRO A 8 3.27 12.32 6.25
C PRO A 8 4.45 11.34 6.40
N ILE A 9 5.69 11.81 6.17
CA ILE A 9 6.90 10.99 6.32
C ILE A 9 7.13 10.66 7.80
N LEU A 10 6.97 11.65 8.68
CA LEU A 10 7.13 11.47 10.12
C LEU A 10 6.07 10.50 10.69
N LEU A 11 4.83 10.59 10.22
CA LEU A 11 3.75 9.66 10.53
C LEU A 11 4.09 8.23 10.07
N ALA A 12 4.50 8.07 8.81
CA ALA A 12 4.89 6.77 8.27
C ALA A 12 6.07 6.14 9.05
N PHE A 13 7.06 6.96 9.42
CA PHE A 13 8.18 6.53 10.24
C PHE A 13 7.74 6.11 11.65
N GLY A 14 6.85 6.88 12.29
CA GLY A 14 6.27 6.53 13.58
C GLY A 14 5.50 5.20 13.56
N ILE A 15 4.68 4.98 12.53
CA ILE A 15 3.99 3.69 12.29
C ILE A 15 4.99 2.56 12.15
N THR A 16 6.08 2.78 11.40
CA THR A 16 7.14 1.78 11.20
C THR A 16 7.81 1.40 12.53
N LEU A 17 8.16 2.38 13.36
CA LEU A 17 8.73 2.11 14.69
C LEU A 17 7.75 1.40 15.61
N LEU A 18 6.46 1.74 15.57
CA LEU A 18 5.44 1.07 16.37
C LEU A 18 5.37 -0.42 16.03
N PHE A 19 5.40 -0.80 14.74
CA PHE A 19 5.45 -2.21 14.35
C PHE A 19 6.80 -2.86 14.67
N ALA A 20 7.92 -2.15 14.46
CA ALA A 20 9.24 -2.66 14.82
C ALA A 20 9.35 -2.96 16.33
N SER A 21 8.63 -2.21 17.17
CA SER A 21 8.62 -2.41 18.61
C SER A 21 8.10 -3.77 19.06
N LEU A 22 7.23 -4.40 18.25
CA LEU A 22 6.70 -5.74 18.53
C LEU A 22 7.79 -6.81 18.58
N VAL A 23 8.94 -6.55 17.94
CA VAL A 23 10.05 -7.51 17.81
C VAL A 23 11.34 -7.00 18.48
N THR A 24 11.36 -5.73 18.93
CA THR A 24 12.57 -5.09 19.44
C THR A 24 12.44 -4.74 20.92
N SER A 25 11.72 -3.66 21.25
CA SER A 25 11.52 -3.23 22.63
C SER A 25 10.35 -2.25 22.76
N ILE A 26 9.78 -2.18 23.97
CA ILE A 26 8.72 -1.22 24.32
C ILE A 26 9.19 0.22 24.11
N GLY A 27 10.48 0.53 24.34
CA GLY A 27 11.03 1.87 24.16
C GLY A 27 10.91 2.37 22.71
N VAL A 28 11.15 1.50 21.72
CA VAL A 28 10.94 1.80 20.30
C VAL A 28 9.46 2.08 20.02
N GLY A 29 8.56 1.37 20.71
CA GLY A 29 7.11 1.54 20.57
C GLY A 29 6.62 2.88 21.10
N ILE A 30 7.13 3.31 22.26
CA ILE A 30 6.82 4.64 22.82
C ILE A 30 7.30 5.73 21.87
N ALA A 31 8.54 5.64 21.35
CA ALA A 31 9.06 6.59 20.39
C ALA A 31 8.19 6.64 19.11
N GLY A 32 7.82 5.48 18.57
CA GLY A 32 6.92 5.37 17.42
C GLY A 32 5.55 6.02 17.67
N PHE A 33 4.94 5.73 18.82
CA PHE A 33 3.65 6.30 19.21
C PHE A 33 3.69 7.84 19.32
N LEU A 34 4.75 8.39 19.94
CA LEU A 34 4.94 9.84 20.03
C LEU A 34 5.07 10.48 18.64
N LEU A 35 5.83 9.86 17.73
CA LEU A 35 5.95 10.36 16.35
C LEU A 35 4.63 10.30 15.60
N ILE A 36 3.81 9.26 15.79
CA ILE A 36 2.46 9.18 15.21
C ILE A 36 1.61 10.35 15.71
N ALA A 37 1.58 10.57 17.03
CA ALA A 37 0.80 11.66 17.61
C ALA A 37 1.25 13.04 17.09
N CYS A 38 2.56 13.30 17.06
CA CYS A 38 3.12 14.53 16.50
C CYS A 38 2.81 14.67 15.00
N GLY A 39 2.93 13.58 14.22
CA GLY A 39 2.62 13.54 12.80
C GLY A 39 1.17 13.87 12.49
N VAL A 40 0.23 13.22 13.18
CA VAL A 40 -1.21 13.46 13.02
C VAL A 40 -1.58 14.89 13.41
N VAL A 41 -1.15 15.35 14.58
CA VAL A 41 -1.49 16.69 15.09
C VAL A 41 -0.85 17.77 14.21
N GLY A 42 0.42 17.61 13.85
CA GLY A 42 1.14 18.54 12.99
C GLY A 42 0.53 18.64 11.60
N TRP A 43 0.17 17.49 11.01
CA TRP A 43 -0.46 17.46 9.70
C TRP A 43 -1.87 18.09 9.74
N ALA A 44 -2.68 17.73 10.73
CA ALA A 44 -4.01 18.30 10.90
C ALA A 44 -3.96 19.82 11.05
N LYS A 45 -3.03 20.35 11.86
CA LYS A 45 -2.84 21.81 12.01
C LYS A 45 -2.39 22.52 10.73
N GLN A 46 -1.75 21.82 9.80
CA GLN A 46 -1.27 22.40 8.53
C GLN A 46 -2.32 22.33 7.41
N CYS A 47 -3.29 21.42 7.51
CA CYS A 47 -4.34 21.24 6.50
C CYS A 47 -5.70 21.76 6.95
N LEU A 48 -5.94 21.94 8.25
CA LEU A 48 -7.24 22.34 8.79
C LEU A 48 -7.13 23.56 9.72
N PRO A 49 -8.11 24.49 9.68
CA PRO A 49 -9.22 24.55 8.71
C PRO A 49 -8.82 25.08 7.33
N GLU A 50 -7.76 25.89 7.25
CA GLU A 50 -7.23 26.41 5.99
C GLU A 50 -5.93 25.70 5.62
N GLU A 51 -5.85 25.25 4.37
CA GLU A 51 -4.67 24.57 3.84
C GLU A 51 -3.47 25.53 3.77
N HIS A 52 -2.29 25.08 4.20
CA HIS A 52 -1.08 25.88 4.14
C HIS A 52 -0.57 26.03 2.68
N HIS A 53 -0.57 27.27 2.20
CA HIS A 53 -0.18 27.63 0.83
C HIS A 53 1.11 28.46 0.79
N GLU A 54 2.01 28.12 -0.14
CA GLU A 54 3.17 28.92 -0.48
C GLU A 54 2.86 29.82 -1.70
N MET A 55 3.13 31.11 -1.56
CA MET A 55 2.98 32.11 -2.62
C MET A 55 4.27 32.21 -3.43
N ILE A 56 4.24 31.74 -4.67
CA ILE A 56 5.37 31.89 -5.59
C ILE A 56 5.23 33.19 -6.38
N PRO A 57 6.24 34.09 -6.35
CA PRO A 57 6.20 35.31 -7.16
C PRO A 57 6.28 34.96 -8.64
N VAL A 58 5.20 35.24 -9.36
CA VAL A 58 5.16 35.08 -10.81
C VAL A 58 5.98 36.20 -11.44
N LYS A 59 7.22 35.89 -11.86
CA LYS A 59 7.97 36.81 -12.72
C LYS A 59 7.30 36.82 -14.08
N ALA A 60 6.63 37.92 -14.41
CA ALA A 60 6.09 38.15 -15.74
C ALA A 60 7.26 38.16 -16.74
N ARG A 61 7.52 37.02 -17.37
CA ARG A 61 8.45 36.95 -18.49
C ARG A 61 7.77 37.66 -19.64
N ARG A 62 8.22 38.88 -19.95
CA ARG A 62 7.87 39.56 -21.21
C ARG A 62 8.41 38.69 -22.34
N PHE A 63 7.57 37.83 -22.86
CA PHE A 63 7.79 37.23 -24.17
C PHE A 63 7.53 38.37 -25.16
N MET A 64 8.58 38.89 -25.80
CA MET A 64 8.38 39.62 -27.04
C MET A 64 8.15 38.56 -28.11
N PRO A 65 6.93 38.41 -28.64
CA PRO A 65 6.72 37.52 -29.77
C PRO A 65 7.52 38.08 -30.96
N SER A 66 8.72 37.56 -31.20
CA SER A 66 9.40 37.76 -32.47
C SER A 66 8.79 36.79 -33.47
N SER A 67 7.78 37.25 -34.22
CA SER A 67 7.35 36.51 -35.38
C SER A 67 8.34 36.80 -36.50
N VAL A 68 9.28 35.89 -36.76
CA VAL A 68 9.73 35.71 -38.15
C VAL A 68 8.54 35.02 -38.79
N ARG A 69 7.73 35.75 -39.58
CA ARG A 69 6.59 35.19 -40.30
C ARG A 69 7.10 34.23 -41.37
N THR A 70 7.55 33.06 -40.96
CA THR A 70 7.46 31.86 -41.78
C THR A 70 6.02 31.43 -41.63
N GLN A 71 5.28 31.31 -42.74
CA GLN A 71 3.96 30.69 -42.71
C GLN A 71 4.14 29.24 -42.28
N VAL A 72 4.06 29.00 -40.97
CA VAL A 72 3.99 27.64 -40.44
C VAL A 72 2.53 27.25 -40.58
N ALA A 73 2.27 26.24 -41.40
CA ALA A 73 0.95 25.62 -41.48
C ALA A 73 0.52 25.24 -40.06
N HIS A 74 -0.53 25.89 -39.57
CA HIS A 74 -1.15 25.50 -38.31
C HIS A 74 -1.75 24.11 -38.54
N ILE A 75 -1.05 23.08 -38.08
CA ILE A 75 -1.61 21.74 -37.98
C ILE A 75 -2.80 21.88 -37.02
N GLN A 76 -4.01 21.71 -37.53
CA GLN A 76 -5.23 21.55 -36.76
C GLN A 76 -5.09 20.23 -35.99
N VAL A 77 -4.43 20.28 -34.84
CA VAL A 77 -4.29 19.12 -33.96
C VAL A 77 -5.66 18.86 -33.35
N SER A 78 -6.29 17.77 -33.76
CA SER A 78 -7.50 17.23 -33.13
C SER A 78 -7.32 17.17 -31.60
N GLU A 79 -8.32 17.58 -30.81
CA GLU A 79 -8.30 17.49 -29.35
C GLU A 79 -8.03 16.06 -28.84
N VAL A 80 -8.23 15.05 -29.71
CA VAL A 80 -7.99 13.63 -29.46
C VAL A 80 -6.51 13.23 -29.59
N HIS A 81 -5.62 14.12 -30.05
CA HIS A 81 -4.21 13.79 -30.30
C HIS A 81 -3.32 13.79 -29.05
N ARG A 82 -3.81 14.26 -27.90
CA ARG A 82 -3.12 14.05 -26.62
C ARG A 82 -3.64 12.74 -26.02
N ALA A 83 -2.87 11.66 -26.16
CA ALA A 83 -3.22 10.37 -25.59
C ALA A 83 -3.26 10.47 -24.05
N PHE A 84 -4.45 10.72 -23.50
CA PHE A 84 -4.70 10.64 -22.07
C PHE A 84 -4.84 9.17 -21.68
N LEU A 85 -3.73 8.55 -21.32
CA LEU A 85 -3.66 7.18 -20.79
C LEU A 85 -3.07 7.24 -19.37
N PRO A 86 -3.72 6.66 -18.34
CA PRO A 86 -5.00 5.92 -18.33
C PRO A 86 -6.23 6.82 -18.02
N VAL A 87 -7.31 6.62 -18.76
CA VAL A 87 -8.64 7.26 -18.56
C VAL A 87 -9.36 6.74 -17.31
N GLU A 88 -9.00 5.55 -16.84
CA GLU A 88 -9.62 4.87 -15.70
C GLU A 88 -8.54 4.19 -14.85
N SER A 89 -8.61 4.38 -13.52
CA SER A 89 -7.74 3.72 -12.55
C SER A 89 -8.56 3.03 -11.48
N TYR A 90 -8.03 1.96 -10.90
CA TYR A 90 -8.63 1.36 -9.71
C TYR A 90 -8.52 2.31 -8.52
N ALA A 91 -9.51 2.28 -7.63
CA ALA A 91 -9.44 3.03 -6.39
C ALA A 91 -8.36 2.43 -5.47
N VAL A 92 -7.68 3.27 -4.69
CA VAL A 92 -6.76 2.78 -3.64
C VAL A 92 -7.50 1.89 -2.64
N THR A 93 -8.77 2.20 -2.37
CA THR A 93 -9.65 1.40 -1.51
C THR A 93 -9.93 0.00 -2.05
N SER A 94 -9.81 -0.22 -3.37
CA SER A 94 -9.87 -1.56 -3.96
C SER A 94 -8.70 -2.41 -3.49
N GLY A 95 -7.49 -1.84 -3.42
CA GLY A 95 -6.31 -2.51 -2.88
C GLY A 95 -6.48 -2.89 -1.41
N LEU A 96 -7.00 -1.96 -0.60
CA LEU A 96 -7.29 -2.24 0.82
C LEU A 96 -8.25 -3.43 0.99
N ARG A 97 -9.36 -3.45 0.24
CA ARG A 97 -10.31 -4.58 0.24
C ARG A 97 -9.64 -5.88 -0.22
N GLY A 98 -8.79 -5.79 -1.25
CA GLY A 98 -8.00 -6.92 -1.74
C GLY A 98 -7.06 -7.48 -0.67
N GLY A 99 -6.32 -6.62 0.04
CA GLY A 99 -5.42 -7.02 1.12
C GLY A 99 -6.15 -7.71 2.28
N ILE A 100 -7.30 -7.17 2.71
CA ILE A 100 -8.11 -7.80 3.77
C ILE A 100 -8.62 -9.17 3.31
N ALA A 101 -9.19 -9.27 2.11
CA ALA A 101 -9.72 -10.53 1.59
C ALA A 101 -8.61 -11.58 1.40
N GLY A 102 -7.47 -11.17 0.81
CA GLY A 102 -6.29 -12.03 0.67
C GLY A 102 -5.77 -12.49 2.02
N GLY A 103 -5.71 -11.58 3.01
CA GLY A 103 -5.28 -11.88 4.37
C GLY A 103 -6.17 -12.91 5.07
N ILE A 104 -7.48 -12.83 4.89
CA ILE A 104 -8.42 -13.82 5.44
C ILE A 104 -8.18 -15.20 4.80
N VAL A 105 -8.06 -15.26 3.47
CA VAL A 105 -7.90 -16.55 2.77
C VAL A 105 -6.53 -17.19 3.06
N MET A 106 -5.49 -16.37 3.24
CA MET A 106 -4.13 -16.80 3.60
C MET A 106 -4.06 -17.58 4.92
N ILE A 107 -5.00 -17.35 5.85
CA ILE A 107 -5.02 -18.06 7.14
C ILE A 107 -5.25 -19.56 6.92
N PHE A 108 -6.08 -19.96 5.96
CA PHE A 108 -6.42 -21.37 5.74
C PHE A 108 -5.22 -22.26 5.40
N PRO A 109 -4.38 -21.99 4.37
CA PRO A 109 -3.21 -22.80 4.09
C PRO A 109 -2.19 -22.80 5.23
N ALA A 110 -2.04 -21.69 5.95
CA ALA A 110 -1.15 -21.61 7.12
C ALA A 110 -1.61 -22.51 8.27
N LEU A 111 -2.91 -22.48 8.62
CA LEU A 111 -3.47 -23.36 9.65
C LEU A 111 -3.49 -24.83 9.20
N LEU A 112 -3.76 -25.08 7.92
CA LEU A 112 -3.75 -26.42 7.34
C LEU A 112 -2.36 -27.05 7.45
N TYR A 113 -1.30 -26.29 7.13
CA TYR A 113 0.07 -26.73 7.33
C TYR A 113 0.34 -27.13 8.80
N GLY A 114 -0.01 -26.24 9.73
CA GLY A 114 0.17 -26.50 11.16
C GLY A 114 -0.56 -27.75 11.63
N TYR A 115 -1.80 -27.94 11.17
CA TYR A 115 -2.60 -29.13 11.47
C TYR A 115 -1.99 -30.42 10.89
N LEU A 116 -1.57 -30.41 9.61
CA LEU A 116 -1.07 -31.61 8.94
C LEU A 116 0.32 -32.04 9.42
N THR A 117 1.22 -31.09 9.68
CA THR A 117 2.65 -31.38 9.92
C THR A 117 3.01 -31.32 11.39
N GLN A 118 2.39 -30.40 12.14
CA GLN A 118 2.72 -30.14 13.54
C GLN A 118 1.58 -30.56 14.48
N HIS A 119 0.52 -31.17 13.93
CA HIS A 119 -0.70 -31.55 14.65
C HIS A 119 -1.31 -30.43 15.49
N SER A 120 -1.08 -29.17 15.08
CA SER A 120 -1.57 -27.99 15.79
C SER A 120 -1.79 -26.81 14.86
N ILE A 121 -3.00 -26.26 14.91
CA ILE A 121 -3.35 -25.00 14.24
C ILE A 121 -2.58 -23.80 14.81
N TRP A 122 -2.06 -23.91 16.04
CA TRP A 122 -1.37 -22.81 16.71
C TRP A 122 0.05 -22.63 16.23
N TYR A 123 0.64 -23.65 15.60
CA TYR A 123 2.03 -23.60 15.18
C TYR A 123 2.33 -22.40 14.27
N ALA A 124 1.55 -22.22 13.19
CA ALA A 124 1.75 -21.11 12.27
C ALA A 124 1.44 -19.75 12.90
N VAL A 125 0.43 -19.69 13.77
CA VAL A 125 0.03 -18.48 14.50
C VAL A 125 1.17 -18.04 15.41
N ASN A 126 1.70 -18.95 16.21
CA ASN A 126 2.78 -18.68 17.15
C ASN A 126 4.13 -18.49 16.45
N LEU A 127 4.32 -19.03 15.26
CA LEU A 127 5.50 -18.71 14.45
C LEU A 127 5.45 -17.24 14.02
N LEU A 128 4.32 -16.78 13.49
CA LEU A 128 4.14 -15.36 13.12
C LEU A 128 4.21 -14.43 14.34
N GLY A 129 3.54 -14.81 15.43
CA GLY A 129 3.52 -14.05 16.69
C GLY A 129 4.76 -14.22 17.55
N GLY A 130 5.64 -15.17 17.22
CA GLY A 130 6.75 -15.62 18.08
C GLY A 130 7.79 -14.54 18.36
N ALA A 131 7.86 -13.53 17.49
CA ALA A 131 8.63 -12.32 17.73
C ALA A 131 8.05 -11.43 18.84
N GLY A 132 6.72 -11.43 19.02
CA GLY A 132 5.98 -10.66 20.02
C GLY A 132 5.71 -11.40 21.34
N VAL A 133 6.07 -12.69 21.43
CA VAL A 133 6.07 -13.41 22.70
C VAL A 133 7.39 -13.13 23.41
N ALA A 134 7.34 -12.22 24.39
CA ALA A 134 8.49 -11.94 25.22
C ALA A 134 9.04 -13.27 25.82
N HIS A 135 10.36 -13.47 25.74
CA HIS A 135 11.13 -14.57 26.36
C HIS A 135 11.23 -15.89 25.55
N TRP A 136 10.89 -15.92 24.27
CA TRP A 136 11.12 -17.07 23.38
C TRP A 136 12.46 -17.03 22.65
N THR A 137 13.55 -17.23 23.39
CA THR A 137 14.89 -17.38 22.81
C THR A 137 15.20 -18.81 22.35
N ASN A 138 14.56 -19.83 22.96
CA ASN A 138 14.79 -21.25 22.67
C ASN A 138 13.50 -22.09 22.77
N ALA A 139 12.39 -21.62 22.20
CA ALA A 139 11.12 -22.37 22.24
C ALA A 139 11.24 -23.74 21.56
N THR A 140 10.74 -24.80 22.20
CA THR A 140 10.67 -26.12 21.56
C THR A 140 9.53 -26.14 20.53
N THR A 141 9.52 -27.13 19.64
CA THR A 141 8.42 -27.29 18.68
C THR A 141 7.08 -27.50 19.38
N ALA A 142 7.08 -28.20 20.52
CA ALA A 142 5.89 -28.39 21.35
C ALA A 142 5.39 -27.06 21.94
N ASP A 143 6.29 -26.18 22.38
CA ASP A 143 5.93 -24.86 22.91
C ASP A 143 5.28 -23.99 21.83
N ILE A 144 5.80 -24.03 20.61
CA ILE A 144 5.25 -23.30 19.46
C ILE A 144 3.90 -23.90 19.03
N ALA A 145 3.71 -25.21 19.17
CA ALA A 145 2.45 -25.87 18.85
C ALA A 145 1.36 -25.68 19.93
N ALA A 146 1.71 -25.23 21.14
CA ALA A 146 0.75 -24.99 22.21
C ALA A 146 -0.01 -23.67 22.03
N PHE A 147 -1.19 -23.52 22.63
CA PHE A 147 -1.92 -22.26 22.59
C PHE A 147 -1.26 -21.20 23.48
N HIS A 148 -1.05 -20.00 22.94
CA HIS A 148 -0.53 -18.83 23.68
C HIS A 148 -1.32 -17.56 23.35
N TRP A 149 -1.88 -16.90 24.36
CA TRP A 149 -2.60 -15.64 24.19
C TRP A 149 -1.76 -14.53 23.56
N ASN A 150 -0.52 -14.39 24.03
CA ASN A 150 0.40 -13.36 23.52
C ASN A 150 0.73 -13.59 22.04
N GLY A 151 0.97 -14.86 21.67
CA GLY A 151 1.26 -15.25 20.28
C GLY A 151 0.08 -14.95 19.36
N LEU A 152 -1.14 -15.30 19.78
CA LEU A 152 -2.37 -15.00 19.03
C LEU A 152 -2.58 -13.49 18.82
N ILE A 153 -2.44 -12.68 19.87
CA ILE A 153 -2.62 -11.22 19.80
C ILE A 153 -1.55 -10.61 18.89
N ALA A 154 -0.28 -10.94 19.10
CA ALA A 154 0.82 -10.42 18.28
C ALA A 154 0.66 -10.83 16.81
N ALA A 155 0.38 -12.10 16.54
CA ALA A 155 0.16 -12.60 15.18
C ALA A 155 -1.01 -11.90 14.51
N THR A 156 -2.13 -11.69 15.21
CA THR A 156 -3.31 -11.01 14.68
C THR A 156 -2.99 -9.56 14.31
N ILE A 157 -2.27 -8.83 15.17
CA ILE A 157 -1.88 -7.44 14.92
C ILE A 157 -0.93 -7.36 13.71
N ILE A 158 0.11 -8.19 13.69
CA ILE A 158 1.09 -8.24 12.59
C ILE A 158 0.37 -8.60 11.28
N HIS A 159 -0.44 -9.65 11.28
CA HIS A 159 -1.16 -10.11 10.10
C HIS A 159 -2.13 -9.05 9.56
N ALA A 160 -2.97 -8.49 10.42
CA ALA A 160 -3.93 -7.46 10.02
C ALA A 160 -3.24 -6.22 9.47
N ALA A 161 -2.16 -5.78 10.10
CA ALA A 161 -1.38 -4.63 9.65
C ALA A 161 -0.70 -4.90 8.32
N VAL A 162 0.06 -6.00 8.20
CA VAL A 162 0.81 -6.34 6.99
C VAL A 162 -0.14 -6.55 5.81
N CYS A 163 -1.26 -7.27 5.99
CA CYS A 163 -2.25 -7.48 4.92
C CYS A 163 -2.87 -6.15 4.45
N THR A 164 -3.17 -5.24 5.39
CA THR A 164 -3.71 -3.92 5.09
C THR A 164 -2.69 -3.06 4.33
N LEU A 165 -1.45 -3.01 4.82
CA LEU A 165 -0.36 -2.23 4.22
C LEU A 165 0.00 -2.75 2.81
N ILE A 166 0.11 -4.06 2.63
CA ILE A 166 0.34 -4.67 1.32
C ILE A 166 -0.86 -4.39 0.41
N GLY A 167 -2.09 -4.49 0.90
CA GLY A 167 -3.29 -4.12 0.14
C GLY A 167 -3.27 -2.67 -0.33
N LEU A 168 -2.93 -1.73 0.55
CA LEU A 168 -2.80 -0.31 0.21
C LEU A 168 -1.69 -0.05 -0.80
N LEU A 169 -0.51 -0.66 -0.60
CA LEU A 169 0.61 -0.59 -1.54
C LEU A 169 0.19 -1.10 -2.91
N TYR A 170 -0.44 -2.28 -2.95
CA TYR A 170 -0.96 -2.86 -4.18
C TYR A 170 -1.94 -1.90 -4.85
N GLY A 171 -2.93 -1.37 -4.12
CA GLY A 171 -3.89 -0.38 -4.61
C GLY A 171 -3.25 0.89 -5.19
N ALA A 172 -2.22 1.41 -4.53
CA ALA A 172 -1.47 2.59 -4.96
C ALA A 172 -0.62 2.34 -6.22
N MET A 173 -0.17 1.09 -6.44
CA MET A 173 0.63 0.70 -7.61
C MET A 173 -0.19 0.35 -8.85
N LEU A 174 -1.50 0.10 -8.70
CA LEU A 174 -2.39 -0.24 -9.83
C LEU A 174 -2.36 0.76 -11.00
N PRO A 175 -2.32 2.09 -10.80
CA PRO A 175 -2.21 3.06 -11.89
C PRO A 175 -0.89 2.94 -12.66
N MET A 176 0.17 2.46 -12.01
CA MET A 176 1.48 2.30 -12.63
C MET A 176 1.55 1.02 -13.47
N TRP A 177 0.78 -0.02 -13.12
CA TRP A 177 0.88 -1.37 -13.72
C TRP A 177 -0.45 -1.88 -14.31
N PRO A 178 -0.98 -1.25 -15.37
CA PRO A 178 -2.35 -1.46 -15.84
C PRO A 178 -2.64 -2.82 -16.52
N ARG A 179 -1.62 -3.59 -16.93
CA ARG A 179 -1.84 -4.72 -17.86
C ARG A 179 -1.97 -6.10 -17.21
N ARG A 180 -1.32 -6.37 -16.07
CA ARG A 180 -1.30 -7.72 -15.45
C ARG A 180 -1.20 -7.70 -13.91
N PRO A 181 -2.18 -7.09 -13.21
CA PRO A 181 -2.13 -6.90 -11.76
C PRO A 181 -2.00 -8.22 -10.97
N VAL A 182 -2.73 -9.27 -11.37
CA VAL A 182 -2.67 -10.59 -10.69
C VAL A 182 -1.33 -11.31 -10.87
N LEU A 183 -0.69 -11.24 -12.04
CA LEU A 183 0.61 -11.90 -12.25
C LEU A 183 1.72 -11.19 -11.47
N LEU A 184 1.74 -9.85 -11.50
CA LEU A 184 2.79 -9.07 -10.86
C LEU A 184 2.61 -9.03 -9.33
N GLY A 185 1.43 -8.67 -8.84
CA GLY A 185 1.17 -8.60 -7.40
C GLY A 185 0.81 -9.93 -6.77
N GLY A 186 0.28 -10.88 -7.54
CA GLY A 186 -0.19 -12.15 -7.01
C GLY A 186 0.80 -13.31 -7.11
N ILE A 187 1.83 -13.20 -7.96
CA ILE A 187 2.81 -14.27 -8.16
C ILE A 187 4.23 -13.73 -7.99
N ILE A 188 4.62 -12.73 -8.78
CA ILE A 188 6.01 -12.23 -8.78
C ILE A 188 6.38 -11.60 -7.43
N ALA A 189 5.54 -10.70 -6.91
CA ALA A 189 5.79 -10.03 -5.64
C ALA A 189 5.88 -11.02 -4.45
N PRO A 190 4.93 -11.96 -4.25
CA PRO A 190 5.04 -13.04 -3.26
C PRO A 190 6.33 -13.84 -3.32
N LEU A 191 6.77 -14.24 -4.52
CA LEU A 191 7.99 -15.02 -4.70
C LEU A 191 9.24 -14.22 -4.35
N LEU A 192 9.32 -12.96 -4.82
CA LEU A 192 10.42 -12.06 -4.48
C LEU A 192 10.49 -11.79 -2.98
N TRP A 193 9.34 -11.53 -2.35
CA TRP A 193 9.26 -11.26 -0.91
C TRP A 193 9.63 -12.48 -0.07
N THR A 194 9.14 -13.66 -0.46
CA THR A 194 9.54 -14.94 0.17
C THR A 194 11.06 -15.13 0.08
N GLY A 195 11.65 -14.99 -1.12
CA GLY A 195 13.08 -15.18 -1.31
C GLY A 195 13.92 -14.19 -0.50
N LEU A 196 13.48 -12.93 -0.43
CA LEU A 196 14.10 -11.89 0.37
C LEU A 196 14.03 -12.22 1.87
N LEU A 197 12.85 -12.57 2.38
CA LEU A 197 12.66 -12.94 3.79
C LEU A 197 13.48 -14.16 4.17
N HIS A 198 13.48 -15.22 3.34
CA HIS A 198 14.30 -16.41 3.54
C HIS A 198 15.79 -16.05 3.65
N SER A 199 16.27 -15.19 2.75
CA SER A 199 17.68 -14.78 2.72
C SER A 199 18.06 -13.94 3.95
N ILE A 200 17.23 -12.98 4.33
CA ILE A 200 17.46 -12.12 5.49
C ILE A 200 17.39 -12.94 6.79
N LEU A 201 16.38 -13.79 6.95
CA LEU A 201 16.22 -14.63 8.14
C LEU A 201 17.35 -15.66 8.26
N GLY A 202 17.85 -16.20 7.15
CA GLY A 202 19.02 -17.07 7.16
C GLY A 202 20.26 -16.42 7.77
N PHE A 203 20.40 -15.10 7.65
CA PHE A 203 21.50 -14.34 8.26
C PHE A 203 21.18 -13.84 9.68
N VAL A 204 19.97 -13.29 9.89
CA VAL A 204 19.60 -12.61 11.14
C VAL A 204 19.19 -13.59 12.23
N ASN A 205 18.42 -14.63 11.87
CA ASN A 205 17.89 -15.60 12.82
C ASN A 205 17.73 -17.00 12.16
N PRO A 206 18.84 -17.72 11.94
CA PRO A 206 18.81 -19.02 11.26
C PRO A 206 17.97 -20.06 12.00
N THR A 207 17.90 -19.99 13.33
CA THR A 207 17.08 -20.89 14.16
C THR A 207 15.59 -20.70 13.90
N PHE A 208 15.14 -19.45 13.73
CA PHE A 208 13.75 -19.16 13.36
C PHE A 208 13.49 -19.52 11.89
N ASN A 209 14.44 -19.25 11.01
CA ASN A 209 14.37 -19.62 9.59
C ASN A 209 14.13 -21.12 9.38
N ALA A 210 14.77 -21.97 10.18
CA ALA A 210 14.64 -23.43 10.14
C ALA A 210 13.26 -23.96 10.57
N ARG A 211 12.42 -23.12 11.21
CA ARG A 211 11.07 -23.49 11.65
C ARG A 211 9.99 -23.09 10.65
N ILE A 212 10.35 -22.28 9.66
CA ILE A 212 9.45 -21.87 8.58
C ILE A 212 9.51 -22.93 7.49
N GLU A 213 8.39 -23.57 7.21
CA GLU A 213 8.24 -24.38 6.01
C GLU A 213 7.95 -23.48 4.81
N TRP A 214 9.02 -23.09 4.13
CA TRP A 214 9.01 -22.08 3.07
C TRP A 214 8.06 -22.41 1.92
N GLY A 215 7.86 -23.69 1.58
CA GLY A 215 6.88 -24.10 0.57
C GLY A 215 5.44 -23.71 0.94
N TRP A 216 5.04 -23.93 2.19
CA TRP A 216 3.71 -23.57 2.69
C TRP A 216 3.57 -22.07 2.90
N PHE A 217 4.65 -21.39 3.31
CA PHE A 217 4.70 -19.93 3.39
C PHE A 217 4.47 -19.30 2.00
N THR A 218 5.22 -19.73 0.98
CA THR A 218 5.05 -19.26 -0.40
C THR A 218 3.66 -19.56 -0.94
N LEU A 219 3.13 -20.76 -0.68
CA LEU A 219 1.76 -21.10 -1.09
C LEU A 219 0.73 -20.13 -0.49
N SER A 220 0.89 -19.80 0.80
CA SER A 220 0.01 -18.87 1.51
C SER A 220 0.07 -17.46 0.93
N GLU A 221 1.27 -16.97 0.60
CA GLU A 221 1.51 -15.68 -0.06
C GLU A 221 0.94 -15.62 -1.48
N LEU A 222 1.06 -16.72 -2.25
CA LEU A 222 0.45 -16.82 -3.59
C LEU A 222 -1.07 -16.78 -3.50
N VAL A 223 -1.66 -17.51 -2.53
CA VAL A 223 -3.11 -17.49 -2.28
C VAL A 223 -3.58 -16.09 -1.89
N PHE A 224 -2.85 -15.41 -0.99
CA PHE A 224 -3.09 -14.01 -0.64
C PHE A 224 -3.14 -13.13 -1.89
N GLY A 225 -2.08 -13.20 -2.71
CA GLY A 225 -1.90 -12.32 -3.84
C GLY A 225 -2.91 -12.55 -4.98
N ILE A 226 -3.27 -13.81 -5.23
CA ILE A 226 -4.33 -14.17 -6.19
C ILE A 226 -5.66 -13.60 -5.73
N VAL A 227 -6.06 -13.82 -4.47
CA VAL A 227 -7.33 -13.33 -3.93
C VAL A 227 -7.39 -11.81 -3.92
N ALA A 228 -6.32 -11.15 -3.47
CA ALA A 228 -6.22 -9.70 -3.50
C ALA A 228 -6.39 -9.16 -4.92
N GLY A 229 -5.68 -9.76 -5.89
CA GLY A 229 -5.80 -9.40 -7.30
C GLY A 229 -7.21 -9.60 -7.87
N LEU A 230 -7.87 -10.71 -7.56
CA LEU A 230 -9.25 -10.98 -7.99
C LEU A 230 -10.25 -9.98 -7.42
N VAL A 231 -10.13 -9.62 -6.13
CA VAL A 231 -10.98 -8.62 -5.48
C VAL A 231 -10.78 -7.23 -6.09
N VAL A 232 -9.54 -6.87 -6.39
CA VAL A 232 -9.23 -5.63 -7.11
C VAL A 232 -9.83 -5.64 -8.51
N MET A 233 -9.66 -6.72 -9.28
CA MET A 233 -10.19 -6.80 -10.64
C MET A 233 -11.72 -6.71 -10.70
N ARG A 234 -12.41 -7.20 -9.66
CA ARG A 234 -13.87 -7.07 -9.51
C ARG A 234 -14.30 -5.69 -9.04
N SER A 235 -13.39 -4.87 -8.52
CA SER A 235 -13.71 -3.50 -8.12
C SER A 235 -13.85 -2.61 -9.35
N GLY A 236 -14.90 -1.78 -9.37
CA GLY A 236 -15.12 -0.81 -10.45
C GLY A 236 -13.95 0.16 -10.60
N LYS A 237 -13.60 0.47 -11.85
CA LYS A 237 -12.60 1.50 -12.14
C LYS A 237 -13.23 2.88 -11.98
N ILE A 238 -12.44 3.83 -11.48
CA ILE A 238 -12.84 5.23 -11.36
C ILE A 238 -12.20 5.99 -12.53
N ARG A 239 -12.98 6.83 -13.20
CA ARG A 239 -12.45 7.71 -14.25
C ARG A 239 -11.44 8.68 -13.67
N THR A 240 -10.27 8.78 -14.28
CA THR A 240 -9.28 9.76 -13.87
C THR A 240 -9.78 11.15 -14.24
N HIS A 241 -9.64 12.10 -13.31
CA HIS A 241 -10.02 13.51 -13.53
C HIS A 241 -9.14 14.22 -14.59
N GLN A 242 -8.30 13.47 -15.33
CA GLN A 242 -7.40 13.96 -16.37
C GLN A 242 -8.10 14.52 -17.60
N THR A 243 -9.40 14.27 -17.78
CA THR A 243 -10.21 14.86 -18.85
C THR A 243 -11.02 16.07 -18.40
N LEU A 244 -11.08 16.37 -17.09
CA LEU A 244 -11.82 17.54 -16.62
C LEU A 244 -11.07 18.82 -16.99
N PRO A 245 -11.75 19.85 -17.51
CA PRO A 245 -11.20 21.19 -17.64
C PRO A 245 -10.56 21.65 -16.32
N PHE A 246 -9.46 22.40 -16.43
CA PHE A 246 -8.70 22.90 -15.28
C PHE A 246 -9.59 23.59 -14.23
N ILE A 247 -10.57 24.36 -14.67
CA ILE A 247 -11.58 25.03 -13.83
C ILE A 247 -12.37 24.05 -12.94
N LEU A 248 -12.82 22.92 -13.50
CA LEU A 248 -13.52 21.89 -12.74
C LEU A 248 -12.60 21.11 -11.79
N ARG A 249 -11.30 21.00 -12.11
CA ARG A 249 -10.31 20.39 -11.18
C ARG A 249 -9.97 21.28 -10.00
N MET A 250 -10.05 22.60 -10.18
CA MET A 250 -9.83 23.57 -9.10
C MET A 250 -11.03 23.73 -8.16
N GLY A 251 -12.13 22.98 -8.37
CA GLY A 251 -13.34 23.11 -7.56
C GLY A 251 -14.06 24.44 -7.76
N ILE A 252 -13.70 25.21 -8.80
CA ILE A 252 -14.43 26.42 -9.16
C ILE A 252 -15.70 25.96 -9.89
N GLU A 253 -16.83 26.01 -9.20
CA GLU A 253 -18.15 25.88 -9.84
C GLU A 253 -18.32 27.02 -10.84
N ALA A 254 -17.93 26.78 -12.10
CA ALA A 254 -18.28 27.67 -13.18
C ALA A 254 -19.78 27.50 -13.46
N LYS A 255 -20.57 28.51 -13.09
CA LYS A 255 -22.01 28.63 -13.39
C LYS A 255 -22.35 28.45 -14.87
N GLU A 256 -21.36 28.45 -15.77
CA GLU A 256 -21.53 28.39 -17.22
C GLU A 256 -20.73 27.27 -17.92
N PHE A 257 -20.30 26.21 -17.22
CA PHE A 257 -19.67 25.09 -17.94
C PHE A 257 -20.71 24.20 -18.64
N LYS A 258 -21.02 24.52 -19.92
CA LYS A 258 -21.62 23.57 -20.85
C LYS A 258 -20.54 22.61 -21.34
N GLY A 259 -20.49 21.41 -20.77
CA GLY A 259 -19.65 20.34 -21.29
C GLY A 259 -20.05 19.94 -22.72
N PRO A 260 -19.17 19.26 -23.47
CA PRO A 260 -19.52 18.74 -24.78
C PRO A 260 -20.71 17.78 -24.62
N THR A 261 -21.80 18.09 -25.32
CA THR A 261 -22.92 17.17 -25.50
C THR A 261 -22.36 15.92 -26.17
N GLY A 262 -22.42 14.79 -25.46
CA GLY A 262 -22.00 13.50 -26.00
C GLY A 262 -22.69 13.24 -27.34
N ASP A 263 -21.96 12.63 -28.27
CA ASP A 263 -22.52 12.06 -29.50
C ASP A 263 -23.66 11.11 -29.10
N GLY A 264 -24.87 11.47 -29.49
CA GLY A 264 -26.07 10.66 -29.31
C GLY A 264 -26.05 9.47 -30.26
N ARG A 265 -25.27 8.45 -29.90
CA ARG A 265 -25.31 7.11 -30.48
C ARG A 265 -25.33 6.04 -29.40
#